data_AF-A0A833G452-F1
#
_entry.id   AF-A0A833G452-F1
#
_cell.length_a   1.000
_cell.length_b   1.000
_cell.length_c   1.000
_cell.angle_alpha   90.00
_cell.angle_beta   90.00
_cell.angle_gamma   90.00
#
_symmetry.space_group_name_H-M   'P 1'
#
loop_
_entity.id
_entity.type
_entity.pdbx_description
1 polymer ?
#
loop_
_entity_poly.entity_id
_entity_poly.type
_entity_poly.pdbx_seq_one_letter_code
_entity_poly.pdbx_strand_id
1 'polypeptide(L)'
;GHEVGTYTADEVPQENRTGPPPPDAHLRPGYHPKWAPFGTDPPSGDEHLTSVRSDHLDTLAARVGLGRVDLVDTLDLLGPLSEHARARPVEVAADIRPVPAALALALLVGLYAAPLLARLRRPARRQGSATLPVHGAVLRT
;
A
#
# COMPACT_ATOMS: atom_id res chain seq x y z
N GLY A 1 25.40 -5.98 0.50
CA GLY A 1 26.49 -5.94 -0.50
C GLY A 1 27.54 -4.98 0.01
N HIS A 2 28.81 -5.28 -0.20
CA HIS A 2 29.88 -4.31 0.03
C HIS A 2 30.13 -3.55 -1.27
N GLU A 3 30.26 -2.23 -1.19
CA GLU A 3 30.63 -1.40 -2.32
C GLU A 3 32.01 -1.82 -2.85
N VAL A 4 32.15 -2.02 -4.17
CA VAL A 4 33.38 -2.52 -4.80
C VAL A 4 34.09 -1.41 -5.61
N GLY A 5 33.85 -0.14 -5.27
CA GLY A 5 34.49 1.03 -5.87
C GLY A 5 33.54 1.88 -6.73
N THR A 6 34.10 2.96 -7.27
CA THR A 6 33.40 3.96 -8.09
C THR A 6 33.90 3.90 -9.54
N TYR A 7 32.99 3.99 -10.51
CA TYR A 7 33.35 4.08 -11.92
C TYR A 7 33.96 5.45 -12.25
N THR A 8 35.01 5.44 -13.06
CA THR A 8 35.64 6.64 -13.63
C THR A 8 35.06 6.98 -15.00
N ALA A 9 35.30 8.20 -15.48
CA ALA A 9 34.79 8.67 -16.76
C ALA A 9 35.23 7.80 -17.96
N ASP A 10 36.39 7.16 -17.85
CA ASP A 10 36.96 6.31 -18.90
C ASP A 10 36.38 4.89 -18.92
N GLU A 11 35.78 4.46 -17.80
CA GLU A 11 35.23 3.10 -17.63
C GLU A 11 33.77 2.99 -18.07
N VAL A 12 33.10 4.14 -18.25
CA VAL A 12 31.72 4.22 -18.73
C VAL A 12 31.72 4.96 -20.06
N PRO A 13 31.09 4.42 -21.12
CA PRO A 13 30.91 5.15 -22.37
C PRO A 13 30.16 6.47 -22.11
N GLN A 14 30.84 7.61 -22.25
CA GLN A 14 30.28 8.95 -22.03
C GLN A 14 29.54 9.51 -23.27
N GLU A 15 29.72 8.88 -24.43
CA GLU A 15 29.04 9.26 -25.65
C GLU A 15 28.88 8.03 -26.55
N ASN A 16 27.85 8.04 -27.39
CA ASN A 16 27.64 6.96 -28.34
C ASN A 16 28.67 7.04 -29.48
N ARG A 17 29.72 6.22 -29.39
CA ARG A 17 30.70 6.01 -30.47
C ARG A 17 30.36 4.85 -31.40
N THR A 18 29.12 4.33 -31.30
CA THR A 18 28.63 3.24 -32.14
C THR A 18 27.71 3.81 -33.22
N GLY A 19 28.08 3.59 -34.48
CA GLY A 19 27.33 4.06 -35.64
C GLY A 19 27.97 5.26 -36.35
N PRO A 20 27.22 5.98 -37.20
CA PRO A 20 27.75 7.15 -37.87
C PRO A 20 28.13 8.24 -36.86
N PRO A 21 29.27 8.92 -37.04
CA PRO A 21 29.67 9.99 -36.16
C PRO A 21 28.66 11.13 -36.19
N PRO A 22 28.51 11.87 -35.08
CA PRO A 22 27.57 12.97 -35.02
C PRO A 22 27.96 14.06 -36.04
N PRO A 23 27.01 14.88 -36.53
CA PRO A 23 27.24 15.80 -37.64
C PRO A 23 28.37 16.81 -37.38
N ASP A 24 28.61 17.14 -36.12
CA ASP A 24 29.64 18.05 -35.62
C ASP A 24 31.02 17.41 -35.45
N ALA A 25 31.17 16.10 -35.64
CA ALA A 25 32.42 15.38 -35.36
C ALA A 25 33.62 15.93 -36.16
N HIS A 26 33.40 16.44 -37.37
CA HIS A 26 34.42 17.03 -38.21
C HIS A 26 35.04 18.33 -37.65
N LEU A 27 34.38 18.96 -36.68
CA LEU A 27 34.87 20.15 -35.99
C LEU A 27 35.73 19.81 -34.76
N ARG A 28 35.80 18.53 -34.37
CA ARG A 28 36.48 18.10 -33.15
C ARG A 28 38.00 17.97 -33.36
N PRO A 29 38.80 18.30 -32.34
CA PRO A 29 40.23 18.03 -32.35
C PRO A 29 40.56 16.58 -32.70
N GLY A 30 41.56 16.39 -33.57
CA GLY A 30 42.04 15.07 -33.99
C GLY A 30 41.06 14.26 -34.83
N TYR A 31 39.98 14.87 -35.36
CA TYR A 31 39.07 14.21 -36.28
C TYR A 31 39.80 13.70 -37.53
N HIS A 32 39.54 12.43 -37.87
CA HIS A 32 39.96 11.84 -39.13
C HIS A 32 38.87 10.88 -39.64
N PRO A 33 38.34 11.04 -40.86
CA PRO A 33 37.17 10.31 -41.33
C PRO A 33 37.31 8.78 -41.30
N LYS A 34 38.53 8.27 -41.56
CA LYS A 34 38.84 6.83 -41.51
C LYS A 34 39.35 6.31 -40.15
N TRP A 35 40.20 7.06 -39.47
CA TRP A 35 41.02 6.56 -38.35
C TRP A 35 40.60 7.11 -36.99
N ALA A 36 39.86 8.22 -36.95
CA ALA A 36 39.34 8.85 -35.74
C ALA A 36 38.02 9.58 -36.06
N PRO A 37 36.96 8.86 -36.48
CA PRO A 37 35.72 9.49 -36.96
C PRO A 37 34.96 10.28 -35.88
N PHE A 38 35.28 10.09 -34.60
CA PHE A 38 34.69 10.79 -33.46
C PHE A 38 35.62 11.85 -32.85
N GLY A 39 36.81 12.07 -33.43
CA GLY A 39 37.86 12.89 -32.85
C GLY A 39 38.73 12.13 -31.83
N THR A 40 39.65 12.85 -31.19
CA THR A 40 40.56 12.31 -30.16
C THR A 40 40.29 12.87 -28.78
N ASP A 41 39.21 13.62 -28.60
CA ASP A 41 38.89 14.20 -27.31
C ASP A 41 38.68 13.09 -26.26
N PRO A 42 39.26 13.26 -25.07
CA PRO A 42 39.03 12.33 -23.98
C PRO A 42 37.52 12.30 -23.65
N PRO A 43 37.00 11.16 -23.17
CA PRO A 43 35.62 11.07 -22.73
C PRO A 43 35.30 12.21 -21.77
N SER A 44 34.40 13.10 -22.17
CA SER A 44 33.95 14.20 -21.33
C SER A 44 32.48 13.97 -21.06
N GLY A 45 32.14 13.77 -19.79
CA GLY A 45 30.80 13.41 -19.40
C GLY A 45 30.76 13.01 -17.93
N ASP A 46 29.67 13.40 -17.29
CA ASP A 46 29.35 13.05 -15.92
C ASP A 46 28.32 11.90 -15.92
N GLU A 47 28.42 10.96 -16.84
CA GLU A 47 27.48 9.83 -16.94
C GLU A 47 27.92 8.66 -16.03
N HIS A 48 29.19 8.69 -15.60
CA HIS A 48 29.76 7.84 -14.55
C HIS A 48 29.30 8.23 -13.13
N LEU A 49 28.43 9.23 -13.00
CA LEU A 49 28.06 9.80 -11.70
C LEU A 49 27.45 8.77 -10.76
N THR A 50 28.05 8.70 -9.57
CA THR A 50 27.57 8.05 -8.36
C THR A 50 26.50 8.88 -7.61
N SER A 51 26.06 10.00 -8.18
CA SER A 51 25.13 10.95 -7.56
C SER A 51 23.79 11.04 -8.30
N VAL A 52 22.70 11.17 -7.56
CA VAL A 52 21.34 11.34 -8.10
C VAL A 52 21.18 12.73 -8.73
N ARG A 53 20.65 12.80 -9.95
CA ARG A 53 20.33 14.06 -10.65
C ARG A 53 18.88 14.48 -10.41
N SER A 54 18.58 15.07 -9.25
CA SER A 54 17.21 15.39 -8.83
C SER A 54 16.46 16.30 -9.82
N ASP A 55 17.09 17.37 -10.31
CA ASP A 55 16.46 18.31 -11.27
C ASP A 55 16.04 17.62 -12.59
N HIS A 56 16.88 16.70 -13.07
CA HIS A 56 16.57 15.92 -14.26
C HIS A 56 15.39 14.99 -14.03
N LEU A 57 15.36 14.32 -12.87
CA LEU A 57 14.27 13.43 -12.48
C LEU A 57 12.96 14.19 -12.28
N ASP A 58 12.99 15.41 -11.73
CA ASP A 58 11.82 16.29 -11.64
C ASP A 58 11.26 16.63 -13.03
N THR A 59 12.15 17.01 -13.95
CA THR A 59 11.75 17.31 -15.34
C THR A 59 11.19 16.08 -16.05
N LEU A 60 11.76 14.90 -15.79
CA LEU A 60 11.29 13.65 -16.35
C LEU A 60 9.91 13.28 -15.80
N ALA A 61 9.75 13.33 -14.48
CA ALA A 61 8.51 13.05 -13.77
C ALA A 61 7.35 13.93 -14.29
N ALA A 62 7.60 15.23 -14.46
CA ALA A 62 6.65 16.16 -15.06
C ALA A 62 6.25 15.77 -16.50
N ARG A 63 7.19 15.28 -17.32
CA ARG A 63 6.92 14.85 -18.70
C ARG A 63 6.10 13.58 -18.80
N VAL A 64 6.33 12.62 -17.90
CA VAL A 64 5.62 11.32 -17.93
C VAL A 64 4.36 11.30 -17.07
N GLY A 65 4.11 12.38 -16.30
CA GLY A 65 2.96 12.47 -15.40
C GLY A 65 3.10 11.57 -14.17
N LEU A 66 4.32 11.36 -13.68
CA LEU A 66 4.62 10.62 -12.46
C LEU A 66 5.12 11.57 -11.37
N GLY A 67 5.09 11.14 -10.11
CA GLY A 67 5.70 11.84 -8.99
C GLY A 67 7.14 11.39 -8.74
N ARG A 68 7.99 12.27 -8.21
CA ARG A 68 9.33 11.96 -7.71
C ARG A 68 9.35 12.05 -6.19
N VAL A 69 10.03 11.10 -5.54
CA VAL A 69 10.28 11.10 -4.09
C VAL A 69 11.74 10.71 -3.85
N ASP A 70 12.42 11.43 -2.97
CA ASP A 70 13.77 11.06 -2.52
C ASP A 70 13.72 9.96 -1.47
N LEU A 71 14.34 8.83 -1.78
CA LEU A 71 14.33 7.62 -0.93
C LEU A 71 15.25 7.71 0.29
N VAL A 72 16.17 8.69 0.29
CA VAL A 72 17.05 8.96 1.44
C VAL A 72 16.29 9.69 2.54
N ASP A 73 15.45 10.66 2.16
CA ASP A 73 14.73 11.51 3.10
C ASP A 73 13.32 10.98 3.42
N THR A 74 12.71 10.22 2.50
CA THR A 74 11.35 9.68 2.65
C THR A 74 11.38 8.17 2.83
N LEU A 75 11.25 7.71 4.08
CA LEU A 75 11.15 6.28 4.41
C LEU A 75 9.73 5.71 4.22
N ASP A 76 8.69 6.55 4.29
CA ASP A 76 7.31 6.13 4.04
C ASP A 76 6.87 6.48 2.61
N LEU A 77 6.90 5.45 1.75
CA LEU A 77 6.54 5.58 0.34
C LEU A 77 5.05 5.38 0.09
N LEU A 78 4.29 4.89 1.08
CA LEU A 78 2.92 4.44 0.84
C LEU A 78 1.99 5.60 0.47
N GLY A 79 2.13 6.73 1.16
CA GLY A 79 1.39 7.96 0.87
C GLY A 79 1.65 8.48 -0.55
N PRO A 80 2.89 8.88 -0.88
CA PRO A 80 3.22 9.41 -2.21
C PRO A 80 2.91 8.44 -3.35
N LEU A 81 3.11 7.13 -3.11
CA LEU A 81 2.76 6.09 -4.07
C LEU A 81 1.25 6.02 -4.28
N SER A 82 0.44 6.08 -3.22
CA SER A 82 -1.02 6.01 -3.32
C SER A 82 -1.63 7.19 -4.09
N GLU A 83 -1.01 8.38 -4.02
CA GLU A 83 -1.44 9.56 -4.76
C GLU A 83 -1.24 9.42 -6.28
N HIS A 84 -0.16 8.76 -6.69
CA HIS A 84 0.20 8.61 -8.11
C HIS A 84 -0.19 7.25 -8.70
N ALA A 85 -0.49 6.25 -7.86
CA ALA A 85 -0.88 4.92 -8.30
C ALA A 85 -2.34 4.90 -8.75
N ARG A 86 -2.60 4.33 -9.93
CA ARG A 86 -3.97 4.01 -10.33
C ARG A 86 -4.46 2.79 -9.54
N ALA A 87 -5.55 2.97 -8.79
CA ALA A 87 -6.25 1.86 -8.17
C ALA A 87 -6.74 0.88 -9.24
N ARG A 88 -6.25 -0.36 -9.18
CA ARG A 88 -6.72 -1.47 -10.00
C ARG A 88 -7.47 -2.44 -9.09
N PRO A 89 -8.73 -2.79 -9.39
CA PRO A 89 -9.40 -3.85 -8.66
C PRO A 89 -8.67 -5.18 -8.94
N VAL A 90 -8.25 -5.85 -7.87
CA VAL A 90 -7.61 -7.16 -7.92
C VAL A 90 -8.46 -8.10 -7.10
N GLU A 91 -8.88 -9.20 -7.71
CA GLU A 91 -9.55 -10.29 -7.01
C GLU A 91 -8.53 -10.92 -6.05
N VAL A 92 -8.76 -10.74 -4.75
CA VAL A 92 -7.93 -11.30 -3.69
C VAL A 92 -8.72 -12.34 -2.93
N ALA A 93 -8.05 -13.40 -2.49
CA ALA A 93 -8.64 -14.35 -1.57
C ALA A 93 -8.92 -13.64 -0.24
N ALA A 94 -10.17 -13.23 -0.04
CA ALA A 94 -10.60 -12.63 1.21
C ALA A 94 -10.80 -13.72 2.27
N ASP A 95 -10.28 -13.48 3.48
CA ASP A 95 -10.52 -14.40 4.59
C ASP A 95 -11.98 -14.29 5.05
N ILE A 96 -12.78 -15.33 4.76
CA ILE A 96 -14.21 -15.36 5.12
C ILE A 96 -14.46 -15.89 6.54
N ARG A 97 -13.43 -16.44 7.22
CA ARG A 97 -13.55 -17.04 8.56
C ARG A 97 -14.22 -16.15 9.63
N PRO A 98 -14.07 -14.81 9.66
CA PRO A 98 -14.75 -14.00 10.67
C PRO A 98 -16.29 -14.03 10.55
N VAL A 99 -16.87 -14.24 9.37
CA VAL A 99 -18.34 -14.23 9.17
C VAL A 99 -19.04 -15.40 9.88
N PRO A 100 -18.71 -16.69 9.63
CA PRO A 100 -19.30 -17.79 10.35
C PRO A 100 -18.90 -17.79 11.83
N ALA A 101 -17.70 -17.29 12.18
CA ALA A 101 -17.26 -17.16 13.58
C ALA A 101 -18.14 -16.16 14.36
N ALA A 102 -18.43 -14.99 13.78
CA ALA A 102 -19.31 -14.00 14.40
C ALA A 102 -20.75 -14.52 14.54
N LEU A 103 -21.26 -15.24 13.53
CA LEU A 103 -22.58 -15.86 13.58
C LEU A 103 -22.66 -16.94 14.68
N ALA A 104 -21.66 -17.82 14.77
CA ALA A 104 -21.57 -18.82 15.82
C ALA A 104 -21.51 -18.18 17.21
N LEU A 105 -20.71 -17.12 17.37
CA LEU A 105 -20.63 -16.38 18.63
C LEU A 105 -21.97 -15.74 19.01
N ALA A 106 -22.67 -15.12 18.05
CA ALA A 106 -23.98 -14.52 18.29
C ALA A 106 -25.03 -15.55 18.73
N LEU A 107 -25.04 -16.73 18.11
CA LEU A 107 -25.91 -17.84 18.50
C LEU A 107 -25.58 -18.36 19.91
N LEU A 108 -24.29 -18.49 20.22
CA LEU A 108 -23.83 -18.92 21.55
C LEU A 108 -24.26 -17.91 22.62
N VAL A 109 -24.02 -16.62 22.39
CA VAL A 109 -24.48 -15.55 23.28
C VAL A 109 -26.00 -15.59 23.43
N GLY A 110 -26.74 -15.76 22.34
CA GLY A 110 -28.20 -15.90 22.36
C GLY A 110 -28.67 -17.07 23.22
N LEU A 111 -28.03 -18.24 23.09
CA LEU A 111 -28.35 -19.44 23.86
C LEU A 111 -28.19 -19.21 25.38
N TYR A 112 -27.11 -18.53 25.79
CA TYR A 112 -26.86 -18.27 27.21
C TYR A 112 -27.63 -17.05 27.75
N ALA A 113 -27.91 -16.04 26.93
CA ALA A 113 -28.65 -14.84 27.33
C ALA A 113 -30.16 -15.06 27.39
N ALA A 114 -30.72 -15.93 26.53
CA ALA A 114 -32.16 -16.22 26.46
C ALA A 114 -32.81 -16.61 27.80
N PRO A 115 -32.28 -17.56 28.60
CA PRO A 115 -32.88 -17.90 29.89
C PRO A 115 -32.75 -16.77 30.91
N LEU A 116 -31.70 -15.96 30.84
CA LEU A 116 -31.50 -14.82 31.73
C LEU A 116 -32.55 -13.72 31.45
N LEU A 117 -32.75 -13.40 30.17
CA LEU A 117 -33.77 -12.46 29.70
C LEU A 117 -35.20 -12.96 29.98
N ALA A 118 -35.45 -14.26 29.84
CA ALA A 118 -36.75 -14.87 30.15
C ALA A 118 -37.09 -14.80 31.65
N ARG A 119 -36.08 -14.88 32.54
CA ARG A 119 -36.26 -14.71 33.99
C ARG A 119 -36.60 -13.26 34.35
N LEU A 120 -35.91 -12.30 33.74
CA LEU A 120 -36.17 -10.87 33.93
C LEU A 120 -37.54 -10.44 33.38
N ARG A 121 -38.02 -11.12 32.33
CA ARG A 121 -39.30 -10.85 31.68
C ARG A 121 -40.50 -11.56 32.29
N ARG A 122 -40.35 -12.44 33.29
CA ARG A 122 -41.52 -13.05 33.95
C ARG A 122 -42.25 -11.96 34.74
N PRO A 123 -43.46 -11.54 34.32
CA PRO A 123 -44.27 -10.70 35.19
C PRO A 123 -44.61 -11.55 36.42
N ALA A 124 -44.50 -10.95 37.61
CA ALA A 124 -44.96 -11.57 38.84
C ALA A 124 -46.43 -11.94 38.65
N ARG A 125 -46.69 -13.23 38.41
CA ARG A 125 -48.04 -13.78 38.38
C ARG A 125 -48.58 -13.55 39.79
N ARG A 126 -49.35 -12.47 39.99
CA ARG A 126 -50.12 -12.23 41.21
C ARG A 126 -50.94 -13.49 41.44
N GLN A 127 -50.49 -14.31 42.38
CA GLN A 127 -51.30 -15.37 42.95
C GLN A 127 -52.42 -14.64 43.68
N GLY A 128 -53.58 -14.55 43.03
CA GLY A 128 -54.82 -14.19 43.71
C GLY A 128 -55.04 -15.24 44.79
N SER A 129 -54.74 -14.87 46.03
CA SER A 129 -55.06 -15.63 47.22
C SER A 129 -56.56 -15.92 47.21
N ALA A 130 -56.89 -17.20 47.10
CA ALA A 130 -58.23 -17.70 47.33
C ALA A 130 -58.64 -17.36 48.77
N THR A 131 -59.60 -16.45 48.94
CA THR A 131 -60.39 -16.34 50.16
C THR A 131 -61.62 -17.22 49.99
N LEU A 132 -61.54 -18.44 50.52
CA LEU A 132 -62.71 -19.31 50.77
C LEU A 132 -63.60 -18.63 51.82
N PRO A 133 -64.91 -18.40 51.56
CA PRO A 133 -65.82 -18.04 52.64
C PRO A 133 -66.21 -19.31 53.40
N VAL A 134 -65.69 -19.44 54.62
CA VAL A 134 -66.26 -20.35 55.62
C VAL A 134 -67.53 -19.69 56.13
N HIS A 135 -68.69 -20.05 55.57
CA HIS A 135 -69.98 -19.69 56.16
C HIS A 135 -70.51 -20.87 56.96
N GLY A 136 -70.52 -20.68 58.27
CA GLY A 136 -70.97 -21.65 59.26
C GLY A 136 -72.46 -21.94 59.18
N ALA A 137 -72.78 -23.14 59.63
CA ALA A 137 -74.11 -23.62 59.93
C ALA A 137 -74.82 -22.74 60.96
N VAL A 138 -76.11 -22.46 60.74
CA VAL A 138 -77.05 -22.13 61.81
C VAL A 138 -78.35 -22.90 61.54
N LEU A 139 -78.65 -23.85 62.43
CA LEU A 139 -79.95 -24.47 62.59
C LEU A 139 -81.01 -23.41 62.94
N ARG A 140 -82.25 -23.57 62.46
CA ARG A 140 -83.45 -23.72 63.33
C ARG A 140 -84.75 -23.89 62.51
N THR A 141 -85.47 -24.94 62.92
CA THR A 141 -86.94 -25.18 62.96
C THR A 141 -87.79 -24.86 61.74
#